data_AF-A0A8T3YT33-F1
#
_entry.id   AF-A0A8T3YT33-F1
#
_cell.length_a   1.000
_cell.length_b   1.000
_cell.length_c   1.000
_cell.angle_alpha   90.00
_cell.angle_beta   90.00
_cell.angle_gamma   90.00
#
_symmetry.space_group_name_H-M   'P 1'
#
loop_
_entity.id
_entity.type
_entity.pdbx_description
1 polymer ?
#
loop_
_entity_poly.entity_id
_entity_poly.type
_entity_poly.pdbx_seq_one_letter_code
_entity_poly.pdbx_strand_id
1 'polypeptide(L)'
;MTSIDEHKRKIREHLKEIKDAIDEGIELKPITIGFHTSACAMEILEFYLHKLNLISTGKTIKHNWFEKPKPEQKILPLIERKLSVNFPDKE
;
A
#
# COMPACT_ATOMS: atom_id res chain seq x y z
N MET A 1 -3.33 -16.46 1.13
CA MET A 1 -2.17 -15.99 1.91
C MET A 1 -1.22 -15.31 0.95
N THR A 2 -0.94 -14.02 1.12
CA THR A 2 0.03 -13.32 0.25
C THR A 2 1.43 -13.71 0.72
N SER A 3 2.15 -14.48 -0.09
CA SER A 3 3.56 -14.79 0.15
C SER A 3 4.44 -13.63 -0.33
N ILE A 4 5.71 -13.62 0.08
CA ILE A 4 6.70 -12.65 -0.41
C ILE A 4 6.78 -12.65 -1.94
N ASP A 5 6.69 -13.82 -2.57
CA ASP A 5 6.76 -13.94 -4.02
C ASP A 5 5.48 -13.47 -4.71
N GLU A 6 4.33 -13.63 -4.05
CA GLU A 6 3.06 -13.09 -4.50
C GLU A 6 3.08 -11.55 -4.51
N HIS A 7 3.62 -10.90 -3.48
CA HIS A 7 3.82 -9.45 -3.50
C HIS A 7 4.70 -9.01 -4.67
N LYS A 8 5.84 -9.68 -4.89
CA LYS A 8 6.73 -9.35 -6.03
C LYS A 8 6.02 -9.51 -7.38
N ARG A 9 5.20 -10.55 -7.53
CA ARG A 9 4.41 -10.78 -8.76
C ARG A 9 3.45 -9.60 -8.99
N LYS A 10 2.63 -9.26 -8.00
CA LYS A 10 1.66 -8.16 -8.09
C LYS A 10 2.31 -6.79 -8.32
N ILE A 11 3.42 -6.50 -7.64
CA ILE A 11 4.18 -5.26 -7.84
C ILE A 11 4.61 -5.14 -9.31
N ARG A 12 5.15 -6.22 -9.91
CA ARG A 12 5.52 -6.22 -11.34
C ARG A 12 4.32 -5.99 -12.24
N GLU A 13 3.18 -6.62 -11.93
CA GLU A 13 1.94 -6.44 -12.69
C GLU A 13 1.45 -4.99 -12.63
N HIS A 14 1.40 -4.39 -11.44
CA HIS A 14 1.01 -2.98 -11.31
C HIS A 14 1.97 -2.03 -12.05
N LEU A 15 3.28 -2.25 -11.95
CA LEU A 15 4.26 -1.44 -12.67
C LEU A 15 4.14 -1.57 -14.19
N LYS A 16 3.82 -2.78 -14.68
CA LYS A 16 3.55 -3.01 -16.10
C LYS A 16 2.32 -2.25 -16.56
N GLU A 17 1.20 -2.36 -15.84
CA GLU A 17 -0.04 -1.66 -16.18
C GLU A 17 0.10 -0.14 -16.15
N ILE A 18 0.88 0.40 -15.20
CA ILE A 18 1.23 1.83 -15.17
C ILE A 18 2.03 2.21 -16.42
N LYS A 19 3.02 1.40 -16.79
CA LYS A 19 3.85 1.66 -17.98
C LYS A 19 3.01 1.61 -19.26
N ASP A 20 2.21 0.57 -19.44
CA ASP A 20 1.34 0.41 -20.59
C ASP A 20 0.35 1.59 -20.69
N ALA A 21 -0.20 2.06 -19.55
CA ALA A 21 -1.06 3.24 -19.52
C ALA A 21 -0.35 4.55 -19.86
N ILE A 22 0.93 4.71 -19.48
CA ILE A 22 1.76 5.86 -19.87
C ILE A 22 2.06 5.82 -21.37
N ASP A 23 2.45 4.66 -21.89
CA ASP A 23 2.83 4.45 -23.29
C ASP A 23 1.63 4.70 -24.24
N GLU A 24 0.41 4.39 -23.80
CA GLU A 24 -0.82 4.70 -24.53
C GLU A 24 -1.24 6.18 -24.45
N GLY A 25 -0.81 6.90 -23.41
CA GLY A 25 -1.18 8.29 -23.12
C GLY A 25 -1.88 8.43 -21.77
N ILE A 26 -1.29 9.21 -20.86
CA ILE A 26 -1.74 9.39 -19.47
C ILE A 26 -3.19 9.90 -19.39
N GLU A 27 -3.53 10.85 -20.27
CA GLU A 27 -4.85 11.47 -20.37
C GLU A 27 -5.94 10.47 -20.80
N LEU A 28 -5.58 9.38 -21.47
CA LEU A 28 -6.51 8.33 -21.89
C LEU A 28 -6.80 7.34 -20.77
N LYS A 29 -5.86 7.15 -19.83
CA LYS A 29 -5.95 6.16 -18.75
C LYS A 29 -5.67 6.71 -17.34
N PRO A 30 -6.20 7.89 -16.94
CA PRO A 30 -5.89 8.49 -15.64
C PRO A 30 -6.40 7.65 -14.46
N ILE A 31 -7.55 6.98 -14.62
CA ILE A 31 -8.12 6.10 -13.58
C ILE A 31 -7.22 4.88 -13.35
N THR A 32 -6.74 4.25 -14.44
CA THR A 32 -5.82 3.10 -14.37
C THR A 32 -4.54 3.50 -13.65
N ILE A 33 -3.93 4.62 -14.04
CA ILE A 33 -2.72 5.11 -13.40
C ILE A 33 -2.95 5.35 -11.91
N GLY A 34 -4.03 6.05 -11.54
CA GLY A 34 -4.37 6.31 -10.15
C GLY A 34 -4.59 5.03 -9.33
N PHE A 35 -5.38 4.09 -9.85
CA PHE A 35 -5.66 2.82 -9.19
C PHE A 35 -4.39 1.98 -9.00
N HIS A 36 -3.63 1.73 -10.08
CA HIS A 36 -2.43 0.90 -10.01
C HIS A 36 -1.34 1.55 -9.17
N THR A 37 -1.22 2.88 -9.15
CA THR A 37 -0.27 3.58 -8.28
C THR A 37 -0.58 3.35 -6.80
N SER A 38 -1.84 3.54 -6.40
CA SER A 38 -2.27 3.34 -5.01
C SER A 38 -2.14 1.87 -4.59
N ALA A 39 -2.63 0.93 -5.41
CA ALA A 39 -2.53 -0.50 -5.13
C ALA A 39 -1.06 -0.99 -5.05
N CYS A 40 -0.20 -0.53 -5.96
CA CYS A 40 1.22 -0.87 -5.93
C CYS A 40 1.91 -0.37 -4.66
N ALA A 41 1.61 0.85 -4.22
CA ALA A 41 2.16 1.40 -2.98
C ALA A 41 1.77 0.55 -1.76
N MET A 42 0.54 0.06 -1.71
CA MET A 42 0.08 -0.85 -0.65
C MET A 42 0.82 -2.19 -0.68
N GLU A 43 0.99 -2.80 -1.86
CA GLU A 43 1.74 -4.05 -2.02
C GLU A 43 3.22 -3.90 -1.63
N ILE A 44 3.86 -2.77 -1.95
CA ILE A 44 5.23 -2.45 -1.54
C ILE A 44 5.34 -2.31 -0.02
N LEU A 45 4.39 -1.61 0.62
CA LEU A 45 4.37 -1.45 2.07
C LEU A 45 4.20 -2.80 2.78
N GLU A 46 3.25 -3.61 2.34
CA GLU A 46 3.03 -4.96 2.90
C GLU A 46 4.26 -5.84 2.73
N PHE A 47 4.86 -5.85 1.53
CA PHE A 47 6.11 -6.55 1.27
C PHE A 47 7.21 -6.14 2.24
N TYR A 48 7.40 -4.84 2.45
CA TYR A 48 8.41 -4.31 3.36
C TYR A 48 8.19 -4.78 4.80
N LEU A 49 6.96 -4.66 5.30
CA LEU A 49 6.65 -5.03 6.68
C LEU A 49 6.70 -6.55 6.92
N HIS A 50 6.28 -7.38 5.95
CA HIS A 50 6.47 -8.82 6.02
C HIS A 50 7.94 -9.20 6.00
N LYS A 51 8.76 -8.57 5.13
CA LYS A 51 10.19 -8.85 5.03
C LYS A 51 10.94 -8.54 6.34
N LEU A 52 10.51 -7.51 7.06
CA LEU A 52 11.06 -7.15 8.37
C LEU A 52 10.41 -7.91 9.54
N ASN A 53 9.49 -8.85 9.28
CA ASN A 53 8.71 -9.55 10.30
C ASN A 53 7.92 -8.62 11.25
N LEU A 54 7.58 -7.43 10.79
CA LEU A 54 6.81 -6.42 11.55
C LEU A 54 5.31 -6.72 11.54
N ILE A 55 4.85 -7.53 10.57
CA ILE A 55 3.50 -8.10 10.52
C ILE A 55 3.56 -9.56 10.09
N SER A 56 2.66 -10.40 10.62
CA SER A 56 2.60 -11.84 10.31
C SER A 56 2.21 -12.10 8.86
N THR A 57 2.75 -13.16 8.26
CA THR A 57 2.38 -13.63 6.92
C THR A 57 0.87 -13.86 6.85
N GLY A 58 0.16 -13.10 6.01
CA GLY A 58 -1.30 -13.13 5.89
C GLY A 58 -2.04 -11.95 6.54
N LYS A 59 -1.37 -11.10 7.32
CA LYS A 59 -1.93 -9.81 7.74
C LYS A 59 -1.86 -8.82 6.58
N THR A 60 -3.01 -8.35 6.14
CA THR A 60 -3.15 -7.33 5.08
C THR A 60 -3.38 -5.95 5.70
N ILE A 61 -2.77 -4.93 5.12
CA ILE A 61 -2.97 -3.53 5.46
C ILE A 61 -4.10 -3.00 4.59
N LYS A 62 -5.09 -2.35 5.20
CA LYS A 62 -6.23 -1.81 4.44
C LYS A 62 -5.99 -0.35 4.12
N HIS A 63 -6.33 0.06 2.90
CA HIS A 63 -6.19 1.45 2.45
C HIS A 63 -6.95 2.43 3.37
N ASN A 64 -8.12 2.03 3.87
CA ASN A 64 -8.91 2.86 4.79
C ASN A 64 -8.25 3.11 6.15
N TRP A 65 -7.16 2.42 6.49
CA TRP A 65 -6.40 2.72 7.72
C TRP A 65 -5.68 4.07 7.65
N PHE A 66 -5.41 4.56 6.45
CA PHE A 66 -4.75 5.85 6.20
C PHE A 66 -5.72 7.03 6.07
N GLU A 67 -7.03 6.78 6.21
CA GLU A 67 -8.02 7.86 6.23
C GLU A 67 -7.77 8.77 7.44
N LYS A 68 -7.68 10.07 7.16
CA LYS A 68 -7.54 11.07 8.23
C LYS A 68 -8.83 11.10 9.06
N PRO A 69 -8.73 11.08 10.40
CA PRO A 69 -9.89 11.32 11.25
C PRO A 69 -10.46 12.71 10.95
N LYS A 70 -11.78 12.87 11.07
CA LYS A 70 -12.39 14.19 10.95
C LYS A 70 -11.88 15.10 12.07
N PRO A 71 -11.79 16.43 11.87
CA PRO A 71 -11.27 17.36 12.87
C PRO A 71 -11.93 17.23 14.26
N GLU A 72 -13.21 16.85 14.30
CA GLU A 72 -13.99 16.70 15.54
C GLU A 72 -13.68 15.38 16.27
N GLN A 73 -13.21 14.38 15.53
CA GLN A 73 -12.79 13.08 16.04
C GLN A 73 -11.34 13.22 16.51
N LYS A 74 -11.11 13.70 17.74
CA LYS A 74 -9.79 13.79 18.39
C LYS A 74 -9.17 12.40 18.67
N ILE A 75 -9.05 11.57 17.65
CA ILE A 75 -8.54 10.20 17.69
C ILE A 75 -7.35 10.10 16.74
N LEU A 76 -6.37 9.28 17.09
CA LEU A 76 -5.25 9.01 16.20
C LEU A 76 -5.73 8.30 14.90
N PRO A 77 -5.01 8.46 13.78
CA PRO A 77 -5.25 7.71 12.56
C PRO A 77 -5.43 6.21 12.83
N LEU A 78 -6.29 5.53 12.06
CA LEU A 78 -6.60 4.13 12.30
C LEU A 78 -5.36 3.24 12.10
N ILE A 79 -4.47 3.62 11.18
CA ILE A 79 -3.19 2.95 10.95
C ILE A 79 -2.33 2.91 12.22
N GLU A 80 -2.22 4.00 12.97
CA GLU A 80 -1.41 4.05 14.20
C GLU A 80 -1.94 3.13 15.30
N ARG A 81 -3.25 2.84 15.26
CA ARG A 81 -3.91 1.93 16.19
C ARG A 81 -3.85 0.47 15.76
N LYS A 82 -3.82 0.19 14.44
CA LYS A 82 -3.89 -1.16 13.86
C LYS A 82 -2.54 -1.74 13.47
N LEU A 83 -1.58 -0.86 13.18
CA LEU A 83 -0.21 -1.20 12.85
C LEU A 83 0.66 -0.99 14.08
N SER A 84 0.79 -2.05 14.88
CA SER A 84 1.64 -2.10 16.09
C SER A 84 3.13 -2.15 15.75
N VAL A 85 3.56 -1.35 14.78
CA VAL A 85 4.94 -1.31 14.30
C VAL A 85 5.62 -0.10 14.93
N ASN A 86 6.64 -0.36 15.76
CA ASN A 86 7.57 0.66 16.21
C ASN A 86 8.73 0.72 15.24
N PHE A 87 8.83 1.82 14.51
CA PHE A 87 10.01 2.13 13.71
C PHE A 87 11.08 2.74 14.64
N PRO A 88 12.36 2.37 14.49
CA PRO A 88 13.43 2.85 15.39
C PRO A 88 13.52 4.37 15.49
N ASP A 89 13.25 5.09 14.40
CA ASP A 89 13.41 6.55 14.28
C ASP A 89 12.05 7.29 14.28
N LYS A 90 11.06 6.84 15.07
CA LYS A 90 9.70 7.40 15.04
C LYS A 90 9.54 8.70 15.88
N GLU A 91 10.61 9.26 16.41
CA GLU A 91 10.59 10.54 17.15
C GLU A 91 11.12 11.73 16.33
#